data_AF-A0A9E4AYL2-F1
#
_entry.id   AF-A0A9E4AYL2-F1
#
_cell.length_a   1.000
_cell.length_b   1.000
_cell.length_c   1.000
_cell.angle_alpha   90.00
_cell.angle_beta   90.00
_cell.angle_gamma   90.00
#
_symmetry.space_group_name_H-M   'P 1'
#
loop_
_entity.id
_entity.type
_entity.pdbx_description
1 polymer ?
#
loop_
_entity_poly.entity_id
_entity_poly.type
_entity_poly.pdbx_seq_one_letter_code
_entity_poly.pdbx_strand_id
1 'polypeptide(L)'
;MKKKSFITKQLDLFCFVGNIIFRNYFRQPAFLNRCWFFICIGILADAPSVPAFPGAEGYGAVTRGGRGGKVIMVTNLNDSGPGSLREACEAEGPRIVVFRVSGTITLESPLKISNPYITIAGQTAPGDGICLRRYQLSINASEVIIRYIRVRLGNETDNDADAIAGRYQKNIILDHVSASWSVDETVSIYHCENVTIQWCLISESLHD
;
A
#
# COMPACT_ATOMS: atom_id res chain seq x y z
N MET A 1 -33.95 -8.65 -0.23
CA MET A 1 -32.87 -9.64 -0.42
C MET A 1 -32.07 -9.78 0.87
N LYS A 2 -32.12 -10.98 1.47
CA LYS A 2 -31.64 -11.32 2.81
C LYS A 2 -30.14 -11.60 2.80
N LYS A 3 -29.34 -10.84 3.57
CA LYS A 3 -27.97 -11.21 4.00
C LYS A 3 -27.59 -10.45 5.29
N LYS A 4 -28.27 -10.76 6.39
CA LYS A 4 -27.87 -10.44 7.78
C LYS A 4 -28.41 -11.52 8.71
N SER A 5 -27.79 -12.71 8.75
CA SER A 5 -28.17 -13.76 9.71
C SER A 5 -27.16 -14.91 9.86
N PHE A 6 -25.87 -14.71 9.55
CA PHE A 6 -24.89 -15.82 9.64
C PHE A 6 -23.77 -15.62 10.67
N ILE A 7 -23.74 -14.51 11.40
CA ILE A 7 -22.67 -14.19 12.36
C ILE A 7 -23.12 -14.36 13.82
N THR A 8 -24.42 -14.36 14.11
CA THR A 8 -24.96 -14.48 15.48
C THR A 8 -25.23 -15.91 15.95
N LYS A 9 -25.03 -16.94 15.12
CA LYS A 9 -25.22 -18.35 15.54
C LYS A 9 -23.94 -19.08 15.95
N GLN A 10 -22.78 -18.43 15.88
CA GLN A 10 -21.49 -19.06 16.18
C GLN A 10 -20.91 -18.67 17.54
N LEU A 11 -21.54 -17.71 18.23
CA LEU A 11 -21.18 -17.31 19.60
C LEU A 11 -21.94 -18.09 20.69
N ASP A 12 -23.08 -18.73 20.37
CA ASP A 12 -23.85 -19.49 21.35
C ASP A 12 -23.36 -20.94 21.54
N LEU A 13 -22.55 -21.47 20.61
CA LEU A 13 -22.02 -22.84 20.71
C LEU A 13 -20.77 -22.93 21.61
N PHE A 14 -20.05 -21.82 21.80
CA PHE A 14 -18.90 -21.77 22.72
C PHE A 14 -19.29 -21.63 24.20
N CYS A 15 -20.52 -21.21 24.51
CA CYS A 15 -21.00 -21.09 25.89
C CYS A 15 -21.75 -22.34 26.39
N PHE A 16 -22.15 -23.26 25.49
CA PHE A 16 -22.92 -24.45 25.87
C PHE A 16 -22.06 -25.71 26.10
N VAL A 17 -20.90 -25.82 25.46
CA VAL A 17 -19.99 -26.96 25.68
C VAL A 17 -19.18 -26.82 26.99
N GLY A 18 -18.96 -25.60 27.48
CA GLY A 18 -18.26 -25.34 28.75
C GLY A 18 -19.09 -25.65 30.01
N ASN A 19 -20.43 -25.64 29.92
CA ASN A 19 -21.30 -25.72 31.11
C ASN A 19 -21.89 -27.12 31.39
N ILE A 20 -21.66 -28.13 30.53
CA ILE A 20 -22.18 -29.49 30.75
C ILE A 20 -21.17 -30.40 31.48
N ILE A 21 -19.88 -30.04 31.53
CA ILE A 21 -18.85 -30.88 32.20
C ILE A 21 -18.70 -30.55 33.69
N PHE A 22 -19.38 -29.52 34.22
CA PHE A 22 -19.12 -29.01 35.58
C PHE A 22 -20.09 -29.43 36.68
N ARG A 23 -21.02 -30.36 36.44
CA ARG A 23 -22.08 -30.63 37.43
C ARG A 23 -22.36 -32.10 37.73
N ASN A 24 -21.33 -32.94 37.83
CA ASN A 24 -21.48 -34.30 38.40
C ASN A 24 -20.19 -34.94 38.94
N TYR A 25 -19.31 -34.19 39.61
CA TYR A 25 -18.17 -34.79 40.33
C TYR A 25 -17.96 -34.12 41.70
N PHE A 26 -18.88 -34.35 42.63
CA PHE A 26 -18.64 -34.09 44.05
C PHE A 26 -19.22 -35.20 44.91
N ARG A 27 -18.42 -36.26 45.06
CA ARG A 27 -18.28 -37.05 46.27
C ARG A 27 -17.20 -38.09 46.00
N GLN A 28 -16.00 -37.88 46.55
CA GLN A 28 -15.13 -38.89 47.20
C GLN A 28 -13.92 -38.17 47.85
N PRO A 29 -13.38 -38.71 48.96
CA PRO A 29 -12.45 -38.00 49.83
C PRO A 29 -10.98 -38.16 49.40
N ALA A 30 -10.15 -37.22 49.86
CA ALA A 30 -8.70 -37.28 50.04
C ALA A 30 -7.89 -38.20 49.10
N PHE A 31 -7.05 -37.60 48.24
CA PHE A 31 -5.59 -37.80 48.14
C PHE A 31 -5.06 -37.20 46.83
N LEU A 32 -3.81 -36.74 46.90
CA LEU A 32 -2.90 -36.31 45.82
C LEU A 32 -3.10 -34.92 45.18
N ASN A 33 -2.16 -34.04 45.55
CA ASN A 33 -1.68 -32.91 44.78
C ASN A 33 -1.41 -33.31 43.32
N ARG A 34 -2.28 -32.90 42.41
CA ARG A 34 -1.92 -32.70 41.01
C ARG A 34 -2.43 -31.34 40.59
N CYS A 35 -1.51 -30.40 40.41
CA CYS A 35 -1.79 -29.14 39.73
C CYS A 35 -2.23 -29.48 38.30
N TRP A 36 -3.53 -29.34 38.02
CA TRP A 36 -4.06 -29.38 36.67
C TRP A 36 -3.68 -28.07 35.99
N PHE A 37 -2.50 -28.03 35.38
CA PHE A 37 -2.16 -27.01 34.40
C PHE A 37 -3.07 -27.24 33.18
N PHE A 38 -4.20 -26.54 33.14
CA PHE A 38 -4.98 -26.39 31.92
C PHE A 38 -4.18 -25.51 30.96
N ILE A 39 -3.33 -26.14 30.14
CA ILE A 39 -2.74 -25.49 28.97
C ILE A 39 -3.89 -25.25 27.99
N CYS A 40 -4.41 -24.03 28.00
CA CYS A 40 -5.27 -23.54 26.93
C CYS A 40 -4.40 -23.39 25.68
N ILE A 41 -4.36 -24.42 24.83
CA ILE A 41 -3.83 -24.28 23.47
C ILE A 41 -4.82 -23.40 22.72
N GLY A 42 -4.59 -22.08 22.76
CA GLY A 42 -5.27 -21.15 21.87
C GLY A 42 -4.80 -21.44 20.45
N ILE A 43 -5.70 -21.92 19.60
CA ILE A 43 -5.48 -21.97 18.16
C ILE A 43 -5.33 -20.50 17.73
N LEU A 44 -4.11 -20.07 17.43
CA LEU A 44 -3.84 -18.80 16.78
C LEU A 44 -4.40 -18.91 15.36
N ALA A 45 -5.63 -18.45 15.16
CA ALA A 45 -6.16 -18.25 13.82
C ALA A 45 -5.34 -17.14 13.15
N ASP A 46 -4.72 -17.45 12.01
CA ASP A 46 -4.03 -16.47 11.20
C ASP A 46 -5.06 -15.42 10.74
N ALA A 47 -4.85 -14.16 11.10
CA ALA A 47 -5.79 -13.10 10.76
C ALA A 47 -5.79 -12.91 9.23
N PRO A 48 -6.95 -12.79 8.56
CA PRO A 48 -6.99 -12.59 7.12
C PRO A 48 -6.18 -11.35 6.73
N SER A 49 -5.32 -11.50 5.72
CA SER A 49 -4.46 -10.42 5.25
C SER A 49 -5.32 -9.24 4.75
N VAL A 50 -5.01 -8.04 5.24
CA VAL A 50 -5.79 -6.84 4.90
C VAL A 50 -5.28 -6.29 3.57
N PRO A 51 -6.09 -6.29 2.49
CA PRO A 51 -5.65 -5.81 1.19
C PRO A 51 -5.21 -4.35 1.28
N ALA A 52 -4.27 -3.94 0.43
CA ALA A 52 -3.70 -2.60 0.37
C ALA A 52 -4.78 -1.51 0.30
N PHE A 53 -5.77 -1.74 -0.56
CA PHE A 53 -7.02 -0.98 -0.70
C PHE A 53 -8.11 -1.90 -1.29
N PRO A 54 -9.41 -1.52 -1.22
CA PRO A 54 -10.47 -2.29 -1.87
C PRO A 54 -10.21 -2.42 -3.38
N GLY A 55 -10.12 -3.66 -3.89
CA GLY A 55 -9.79 -3.96 -5.29
C GLY A 55 -8.30 -4.08 -5.59
N ALA A 56 -7.43 -4.14 -4.58
CA ALA A 56 -6.03 -4.52 -4.77
C ALA A 56 -5.91 -6.03 -5.06
N GLU A 57 -5.26 -6.38 -6.17
CA GLU A 57 -5.11 -7.76 -6.64
C GLU A 57 -3.62 -8.10 -6.90
N GLY A 58 -3.34 -9.35 -7.28
CA GLY A 58 -1.99 -9.81 -7.63
C GLY A 58 -1.03 -9.95 -6.44
N TYR A 59 0.26 -10.14 -6.74
CA TYR A 59 1.28 -10.41 -5.72
C TYR A 59 1.51 -9.24 -4.76
N GLY A 60 1.27 -8.02 -5.20
CA GLY A 60 1.34 -6.82 -4.36
C GLY A 60 0.09 -6.57 -3.51
N ALA A 61 -0.98 -7.37 -3.62
CA ALA A 61 -2.31 -7.05 -3.07
C ALA A 61 -2.35 -6.70 -1.58
N VAL A 62 -1.41 -7.21 -0.78
CA VAL A 62 -1.33 -7.01 0.67
C VAL A 62 -0.25 -6.01 1.11
N THR A 63 0.33 -5.26 0.16
CA THR A 63 1.28 -4.18 0.43
C THR A 63 0.70 -3.24 1.48
N ARG A 64 1.47 -2.95 2.53
CA ARG A 64 1.03 -2.12 3.66
C ARG A 64 0.95 -0.65 3.25
N GLY A 65 1.90 -0.18 2.45
CA GLY A 65 2.03 1.24 2.11
C GLY A 65 2.15 2.11 3.36
N GLY A 66 1.47 3.26 3.35
CA GLY A 66 1.47 4.23 4.44
C GLY A 66 0.56 3.92 5.63
N ARG A 67 -0.08 2.74 5.69
CA ARG A 67 -1.09 2.42 6.71
C ARG A 67 -0.53 2.54 8.14
N GLY A 68 -1.29 3.25 8.98
CA GLY A 68 -0.92 3.56 10.37
C GLY A 68 0.10 4.71 10.49
N GLY A 69 0.40 5.37 9.38
CA GLY A 69 1.33 6.49 9.28
C GLY A 69 0.68 7.87 9.39
N LYS A 70 1.51 8.89 9.23
CA LYS A 70 1.07 10.29 9.16
C LYS A 70 0.45 10.61 7.81
N VAL A 71 -0.48 11.56 7.77
CA VAL A 71 -0.99 12.13 6.52
C VAL A 71 -0.15 13.35 6.18
N ILE A 72 0.44 13.36 4.98
CA ILE A 72 1.21 14.51 4.46
C ILE A 72 0.39 15.13 3.33
N MET A 73 0.14 16.44 3.42
CA MET A 73 -0.61 17.17 2.41
C MET A 73 0.35 17.90 1.46
N VAL A 74 0.28 17.56 0.17
CA VAL A 74 0.93 18.34 -0.88
C VAL A 74 0.08 19.57 -1.15
N THR A 75 0.67 20.76 -0.99
CA THR A 75 -0.03 22.05 -1.01
C THR A 75 0.47 22.99 -2.10
N ASN A 76 1.53 22.62 -2.83
CA ASN A 76 2.04 23.37 -3.97
C ASN A 76 2.57 22.42 -5.06
N LEU A 77 2.88 22.98 -6.22
CA LEU A 77 3.40 22.25 -7.39
C LEU A 77 4.91 22.47 -7.61
N ASN A 78 5.60 23.02 -6.60
CA ASN A 78 7.04 23.23 -6.68
C ASN A 78 7.75 21.88 -6.68
N ASP A 79 8.91 21.80 -7.33
CA ASP A 79 9.73 20.59 -7.33
C ASP A 79 10.11 20.13 -5.91
N SER A 80 10.47 21.08 -5.05
CA SER A 80 11.01 20.83 -3.72
C SER A 80 10.57 21.87 -2.68
N GLY A 81 10.93 21.62 -1.42
CA GLY A 81 10.64 22.48 -0.29
C GLY A 81 9.32 22.15 0.42
N PRO A 82 8.97 22.92 1.47
CA PRO A 82 7.80 22.65 2.30
C PRO A 82 6.50 22.54 1.51
N GLY A 83 5.75 21.47 1.75
CA GLY A 83 4.47 21.22 1.10
C GLY A 83 4.54 20.67 -0.33
N SER A 84 5.74 20.38 -0.84
CA SER A 84 5.95 19.72 -2.13
C SER A 84 5.73 18.20 -2.07
N LEU A 85 5.52 17.58 -3.23
CA LEU A 85 5.49 16.11 -3.32
C LEU A 85 6.85 15.49 -2.97
N ARG A 86 7.96 16.16 -3.33
CA ARG A 86 9.32 15.67 -3.03
C ARG A 86 9.57 15.56 -1.53
N GLU A 87 9.20 16.58 -0.77
CA GLU A 87 9.27 16.52 0.69
C GLU A 87 8.50 15.32 1.25
N ALA A 88 7.31 15.04 0.70
CA ALA A 88 6.50 13.90 1.12
C ALA A 88 7.14 12.54 0.75
N CYS A 89 7.77 12.44 -0.42
CA CYS A 89 8.50 11.24 -0.86
C CYS A 89 9.76 10.98 -0.02
N GLU A 90 10.46 12.02 0.39
CA GLU A 90 11.69 11.96 1.19
C GLU A 90 11.43 11.83 2.69
N ALA A 91 10.24 12.19 3.17
CA ALA A 91 9.89 12.09 4.58
C ALA A 91 10.05 10.66 5.14
N GLU A 92 10.56 10.56 6.36
CA GLU A 92 10.70 9.28 7.05
C GLU A 92 9.38 8.81 7.67
N GLY A 93 9.33 7.48 7.90
CA GLY A 93 8.24 6.77 8.55
C GLY A 93 7.05 6.48 7.61
N PRO A 94 6.11 5.64 8.07
CA PRO A 94 4.88 5.36 7.33
C PRO A 94 4.10 6.65 7.04
N ARG A 95 3.68 6.84 5.80
CA ARG A 95 3.01 8.07 5.38
C ARG A 95 2.03 7.88 4.23
N ILE A 96 0.90 8.58 4.33
CA ILE A 96 -0.09 8.69 3.26
C ILE A 96 -0.02 10.10 2.71
N VAL A 97 0.32 10.22 1.43
CA VAL A 97 0.41 11.49 0.72
C VAL A 97 -0.92 11.78 0.04
N VAL A 98 -1.50 12.93 0.37
CA VAL A 98 -2.75 13.44 -0.21
C VAL A 98 -2.52 14.82 -0.82
N PHE A 99 -3.37 15.23 -1.76
CA PHE A 99 -3.16 16.43 -2.55
C PHE A 99 -4.23 17.50 -2.27
N ARG A 100 -3.78 18.74 -2.06
CA ARG A 100 -4.65 19.92 -1.93
C ARG A 100 -4.66 20.80 -3.17
N VAL A 101 -3.76 20.50 -4.10
CA VAL A 101 -3.59 21.16 -5.39
C VAL A 101 -3.65 20.13 -6.51
N SER A 102 -3.86 20.61 -7.73
CA SER A 102 -3.87 19.81 -8.95
C SER A 102 -3.11 20.53 -10.05
N GLY A 103 -2.56 19.77 -10.99
CA GLY A 103 -1.80 20.30 -12.10
C GLY A 103 -0.50 19.52 -12.32
N THR A 104 0.42 20.18 -13.01
CA THR A 104 1.68 19.58 -13.42
C THR A 104 2.81 20.03 -12.52
N ILE A 105 3.51 19.06 -11.91
CA ILE A 105 4.76 19.27 -11.20
C ILE A 105 5.89 19.12 -12.21
N THR A 106 6.58 20.23 -12.48
CA THR A 106 7.79 20.22 -13.31
C THR A 106 8.96 19.85 -12.41
N LEU A 107 9.52 18.66 -12.61
CA LEU A 107 10.64 18.22 -11.80
C LEU A 107 11.95 18.92 -12.23
N GLU A 108 12.86 19.12 -11.28
CA GLU A 108 14.21 19.63 -11.51
C GLU A 108 15.28 18.53 -11.36
N SER A 109 14.88 17.38 -10.81
CA SER A 109 15.70 16.17 -10.70
C SER A 109 14.78 14.95 -10.53
N PRO A 110 15.27 13.70 -10.64
CA PRO A 110 14.44 12.51 -10.41
C PRO A 110 13.71 12.58 -9.07
N LEU A 111 12.40 12.29 -9.07
CA LEU A 111 11.59 12.22 -7.86
C LEU A 111 11.78 10.84 -7.24
N LYS A 112 12.61 10.78 -6.19
CA LYS A 112 12.98 9.51 -5.54
C LYS A 112 12.09 9.24 -4.33
N ILE A 113 11.46 8.08 -4.31
CA ILE A 113 10.85 7.52 -3.11
C ILE A 113 11.94 6.74 -2.37
N SER A 114 12.62 7.39 -1.44
CA SER A 114 13.80 6.83 -0.75
C SER A 114 13.47 6.12 0.56
N ASN A 115 12.30 6.41 1.16
CA ASN A 115 11.88 5.83 2.43
C ASN A 115 10.67 4.90 2.25
N PRO A 116 10.65 3.72 2.91
CA PRO A 116 9.58 2.73 2.73
C PRO A 116 8.25 3.19 3.35
N TYR A 117 7.20 2.39 3.16
CA TYR A 117 5.88 2.60 3.75
C TYR A 117 5.20 3.90 3.31
N ILE A 118 4.95 4.04 2.01
CA ILE A 118 4.29 5.21 1.44
C ILE A 118 3.07 4.83 0.62
N THR A 119 2.01 5.63 0.74
CA THR A 119 0.88 5.60 -0.19
C THR A 119 0.70 6.97 -0.80
N ILE A 120 0.92 7.10 -2.11
CA ILE A 120 0.59 8.30 -2.88
C ILE A 120 -0.84 8.16 -3.39
N ALA A 121 -1.77 8.89 -2.79
CA ALA A 121 -3.21 8.83 -3.08
C ALA A 121 -3.62 9.96 -4.05
N GLY A 122 -3.25 9.82 -5.33
CA GLY A 122 -3.51 10.83 -6.37
C GLY A 122 -4.98 11.18 -6.58
N GLN A 123 -5.91 10.26 -6.27
CA GLN A 123 -7.36 10.50 -6.37
C GLN A 123 -7.88 11.55 -5.39
N THR A 124 -7.05 12.01 -4.44
CA THR A 124 -7.39 13.09 -3.52
C THR A 124 -7.15 14.48 -4.10
N ALA A 125 -6.41 14.57 -5.21
CA ALA A 125 -6.20 15.83 -5.90
C ALA A 125 -7.52 16.39 -6.44
N PRO A 126 -7.75 17.70 -6.34
CA PRO A 126 -8.89 18.34 -7.01
C PRO A 126 -8.73 18.28 -8.55
N GLY A 127 -9.79 18.66 -9.27
CA GLY A 127 -9.72 18.92 -10.71
C GLY A 127 -9.03 17.83 -11.54
N ASP A 128 -8.04 18.23 -12.34
CA ASP A 128 -7.35 17.38 -13.32
C ASP A 128 -6.34 16.39 -12.71
N GLY A 129 -6.24 16.32 -11.38
CA GLY A 129 -5.28 15.46 -10.70
C GLY A 129 -3.83 15.95 -10.81
N ILE A 130 -2.88 15.03 -10.66
CA ILE A 130 -1.43 15.32 -10.64
C ILE A 130 -0.73 14.71 -11.85
N CYS A 131 0.09 15.52 -12.51
CA CYS A 131 0.99 15.08 -13.57
C CYS A 131 2.44 15.39 -13.18
N LEU A 132 3.34 14.43 -13.29
CA LEU A 132 4.78 14.62 -13.19
C LEU A 132 5.35 14.76 -14.61
N ARG A 133 6.30 15.67 -14.80
CA ARG A 133 7.04 15.79 -16.07
C ARG A 133 8.52 16.07 -15.86
N ARG A 134 9.27 16.00 -16.96
CA ARG A 134 10.69 16.36 -17.12
C ARG A 134 11.69 15.37 -16.52
N TYR A 135 11.43 14.79 -15.35
CA TYR A 135 12.30 13.77 -14.77
C TYR A 135 11.55 12.51 -14.31
N GLN A 136 12.31 11.43 -14.17
CA GLN A 136 11.83 10.10 -13.78
C GLN A 136 11.21 10.10 -12.38
N LEU A 137 10.18 9.27 -12.19
CA LEU A 137 9.71 8.80 -10.89
C LEU A 137 10.48 7.52 -10.51
N SER A 138 11.32 7.58 -9.48
CA SER A 138 12.16 6.46 -9.05
C SER A 138 11.67 5.84 -7.74
N ILE A 139 11.27 4.58 -7.78
CA ILE A 139 10.84 3.78 -6.63
C ILE A 139 12.07 3.07 -6.05
N ASN A 140 12.70 3.71 -5.05
CA ASN A 140 13.93 3.25 -4.40
C ASN A 140 13.70 2.67 -3.00
N ALA A 141 12.44 2.32 -2.69
CA ALA A 141 12.05 1.75 -1.41
C ALA A 141 10.96 0.69 -1.60
N SER A 142 10.79 -0.13 -0.55
CA SER A 142 9.75 -1.16 -0.47
C SER A 142 8.49 -0.64 0.23
N GLU A 143 7.38 -1.38 0.12
CA GLU A 143 6.09 -0.99 0.72
C GLU A 143 5.53 0.31 0.13
N VAL A 144 5.41 0.34 -1.20
CA VAL A 144 5.07 1.52 -1.98
C VAL A 144 3.74 1.29 -2.71
N ILE A 145 2.79 2.19 -2.51
CA ILE A 145 1.54 2.24 -3.26
C ILE A 145 1.45 3.59 -3.95
N ILE A 146 1.28 3.60 -5.28
CA ILE A 146 1.10 4.82 -6.07
C ILE A 146 -0.19 4.68 -6.86
N ARG A 147 -1.10 5.64 -6.71
CA ARG A 147 -2.39 5.59 -7.37
C ARG A 147 -2.80 6.90 -8.02
N TYR A 148 -3.49 6.82 -9.16
CA TYR A 148 -4.17 7.95 -9.81
C TYR A 148 -3.27 9.17 -10.10
N ILE A 149 -2.05 8.94 -10.57
CA ILE A 149 -1.16 10.01 -11.06
C ILE A 149 -0.79 9.78 -12.52
N ARG A 150 -0.35 10.85 -13.17
CA ARG A 150 0.17 10.82 -14.53
C ARG A 150 1.68 11.09 -14.51
N VAL A 151 2.43 10.41 -15.37
CA VAL A 151 3.85 10.65 -15.60
C VAL A 151 4.08 10.86 -17.10
N ARG A 152 4.66 12.00 -17.46
CA ARG A 152 4.91 12.45 -18.84
C ARG A 152 6.35 12.96 -18.90
N LEU A 153 7.30 12.04 -19.00
CA LEU A 153 8.72 12.35 -18.83
C LEU A 153 9.18 13.44 -19.82
N GLY A 154 8.91 13.25 -21.11
CA GLY A 154 9.44 14.11 -22.17
C GLY A 154 10.93 13.85 -22.44
N ASN A 155 11.49 14.55 -23.42
CA ASN A 155 12.91 14.50 -23.78
C ASN A 155 13.67 15.79 -23.37
N GLU A 156 13.09 16.62 -22.50
CA GLU A 156 13.65 17.92 -22.09
C GLU A 156 14.99 17.87 -21.34
N THR A 157 15.46 16.68 -20.98
CA THR A 157 16.70 16.50 -20.21
C THR A 157 17.84 15.86 -20.99
N ASP A 158 17.61 15.52 -22.27
CA ASP A 158 18.57 14.81 -23.14
C ASP A 158 19.18 13.55 -22.49
N ASN A 159 18.41 12.90 -21.60
CA ASN A 159 18.81 11.67 -20.92
C ASN A 159 17.88 10.53 -21.34
N ASP A 160 18.48 9.35 -21.51
CA ASP A 160 17.78 8.08 -21.72
C ASP A 160 17.21 7.60 -20.38
N ALA A 161 16.13 8.24 -19.93
CA ALA A 161 15.48 7.94 -18.67
C ALA A 161 14.10 7.31 -18.89
N ASP A 162 13.70 6.52 -17.89
CA ASP A 162 12.38 5.91 -17.85
C ASP A 162 11.37 6.89 -17.25
N ALA A 163 10.10 6.76 -17.61
CA ALA A 163 9.07 7.55 -16.92
C ALA A 163 8.92 7.09 -15.46
N ILE A 164 8.82 5.78 -15.23
CA ILE A 164 8.74 5.17 -13.89
C ILE A 164 9.73 4.02 -13.81
N ALA A 165 10.64 4.04 -12.84
CA ALA A 165 11.56 2.94 -12.61
C ALA A 165 11.59 2.46 -11.16
N GLY A 166 11.93 1.19 -10.96
CA GLY A 166 12.15 0.59 -9.65
C GLY A 166 12.90 -0.73 -9.77
N ARG A 167 13.92 -0.90 -8.91
CA ARG A 167 14.78 -2.10 -8.92
C ARG A 167 15.10 -2.59 -7.52
N TYR A 168 15.13 -3.92 -7.34
CA TYR A 168 15.51 -4.56 -6.08
C TYR A 168 14.64 -4.19 -4.88
N GLN A 169 13.36 -3.90 -5.12
CA GLN A 169 12.38 -3.53 -4.09
C GLN A 169 11.33 -4.63 -3.89
N LYS A 170 10.55 -4.51 -2.81
CA LYS A 170 9.47 -5.45 -2.49
C LYS A 170 8.16 -4.73 -2.21
N ASN A 171 7.04 -5.39 -2.48
CA ASN A 171 5.71 -4.93 -2.10
C ASN A 171 5.40 -3.56 -2.75
N ILE A 172 5.14 -3.60 -4.06
CA ILE A 172 4.87 -2.41 -4.87
C ILE A 172 3.52 -2.56 -5.56
N ILE A 173 2.67 -1.53 -5.46
CA ILE A 173 1.47 -1.41 -6.29
C ILE A 173 1.49 -0.10 -7.07
N LEU A 174 1.37 -0.22 -8.39
CA LEU A 174 0.92 0.86 -9.26
C LEU A 174 -0.54 0.58 -9.66
N ASP A 175 -1.46 1.50 -9.35
CA ASP A 175 -2.88 1.35 -9.66
C ASP A 175 -3.47 2.63 -10.26
N HIS A 176 -4.15 2.55 -11.40
CA HIS A 176 -4.69 3.73 -12.09
C HIS A 176 -3.63 4.81 -12.41
N VAL A 177 -2.40 4.39 -12.67
CA VAL A 177 -1.33 5.29 -13.12
C VAL A 177 -1.32 5.34 -14.64
N SER A 178 -1.08 6.52 -15.20
CA SER A 178 -0.83 6.65 -16.63
C SER A 178 0.58 7.15 -16.89
N ALA A 179 1.35 6.43 -17.70
CA ALA A 179 2.69 6.80 -18.10
C ALA A 179 2.80 6.81 -19.64
N SER A 180 3.47 7.82 -20.18
CA SER A 180 3.76 7.95 -21.62
C SER A 180 4.94 8.91 -21.82
N TRP A 181 5.38 9.03 -23.07
CA TRP A 181 6.41 9.96 -23.51
C TRP A 181 7.73 9.79 -22.76
N SER A 182 8.12 8.55 -22.49
CA SER A 182 9.48 8.20 -22.02
C SER A 182 10.48 8.22 -23.18
N VAL A 183 11.77 8.35 -22.85
CA VAL A 183 12.87 8.27 -23.82
C VAL A 183 13.33 6.84 -24.00
N ASP A 184 13.54 6.11 -22.89
CA ASP A 184 13.83 4.67 -22.89
C ASP A 184 12.55 3.87 -22.57
N GLU A 185 12.40 3.30 -21.36
CA GLU A 185 11.20 2.55 -20.99
C GLU A 185 10.11 3.42 -20.35
N THR A 186 8.86 3.15 -20.69
CA THR A 186 7.74 3.86 -20.05
C THR A 186 7.55 3.43 -18.59
N VAL A 187 7.74 2.15 -18.30
CA VAL A 187 7.71 1.60 -16.94
C VAL A 187 8.70 0.44 -16.82
N SER A 188 9.70 0.58 -15.95
CA SER A 188 10.74 -0.42 -15.70
C SER A 188 10.75 -0.86 -14.22
N ILE A 189 9.97 -1.90 -13.90
CA ILE A 189 9.96 -2.51 -12.56
C ILE A 189 10.55 -3.92 -12.64
N TYR A 190 11.82 -4.07 -12.28
CA TYR A 190 12.56 -5.32 -12.49
C TYR A 190 13.45 -5.72 -11.31
N HIS A 191 13.67 -7.02 -11.14
CA HIS A 191 14.27 -7.61 -9.92
C HIS A 191 13.54 -7.24 -8.62
N CYS A 192 12.23 -7.01 -8.69
CA CYS A 192 11.39 -6.74 -7.53
C CYS A 192 10.59 -7.99 -7.12
N GLU A 193 10.13 -8.02 -5.87
CA GLU A 193 9.27 -9.07 -5.31
C GLU A 193 7.90 -8.50 -4.97
N ASN A 194 6.83 -9.28 -5.15
CA ASN A 194 5.45 -8.89 -4.80
C ASN A 194 5.02 -7.56 -5.43
N VAL A 195 4.99 -7.53 -6.77
CA VAL A 195 4.60 -6.35 -7.55
C VAL A 195 3.23 -6.57 -8.18
N THR A 196 2.38 -5.55 -8.14
CA THR A 196 1.17 -5.45 -8.94
C THR A 196 1.18 -4.14 -9.73
N ILE A 197 0.93 -4.22 -11.04
CA ILE A 197 0.61 -3.07 -11.90
C ILE A 197 -0.79 -3.34 -12.45
N GLN A 198 -1.79 -2.60 -11.98
CA GLN A 198 -3.20 -2.85 -12.30
C GLN A 198 -3.91 -1.58 -12.75
N TRP A 199 -4.85 -1.70 -13.69
CA TRP A 199 -5.66 -0.56 -14.18
C TRP A 199 -4.84 0.64 -14.68
N CYS A 200 -3.59 0.41 -15.10
CA CYS A 200 -2.70 1.45 -15.59
C CYS A 200 -2.83 1.63 -17.11
N LEU A 201 -2.57 2.84 -17.60
CA LEU A 201 -2.40 3.14 -19.02
C LEU A 201 -0.92 3.41 -19.29
N ILE A 202 -0.24 2.45 -19.90
CA ILE A 202 1.13 2.59 -20.40
C ILE A 202 1.01 2.80 -21.90
N SER A 203 1.26 4.03 -22.36
CA SER A 203 1.11 4.40 -23.77
C SER A 203 2.46 4.76 -24.41
N GLU A 204 2.43 5.32 -25.61
CA GLU A 204 3.57 5.54 -26.49
C GLU A 204 4.77 6.22 -25.81
N SER A 205 5.97 5.67 -26.05
CA SER A 205 7.25 6.36 -25.85
C SER A 205 7.43 7.46 -26.91
N LEU A 206 8.39 8.35 -26.69
CA LEU A 206 8.82 9.28 -27.73
C LEU A 206 9.58 8.53 -28.83
N HIS A 207 9.41 8.99 -30.06
CA HIS A 207 10.21 8.56 -31.20
C HIS A 207 11.13 9.72 -31.53
N ASP A 208 12.38 9.60 -31.08
CA ASP A 208 13.45 10.55 -31.38
C ASP A 208 14.40 9.96 -32.44
#